data_AF-A0A495MIH2-F1
#
_entry.id   AF-A0A495MIH2-F1
#
_cell.length_a   1.000
_cell.length_b   1.000
_cell.length_c   1.000
_cell.angle_alpha   90.00
_cell.angle_beta   90.00
_cell.angle_gamma   90.00
#
_symmetry.space_group_name_H-M   'P 1'
#
loop_
_entity.id
_entity.type
_entity.pdbx_description
1 polymer ?
#
loop_
_entity_poly.entity_id
_entity_poly.type
_entity_poly.pdbx_seq_one_letter_code
_entity_poly.pdbx_strand_id
1 'polypeptide(L)'
;MAILSKKAMNFAYGMGAAVVIVGALFKIIHFEIGPLTGNVMLTIGLVTEAIIFALSAFEPVDNEIDWTLVYPELAGGEAKKKDAKKENPAEAQGLLSQKLDNLLKEAKIDGELMASLGNSIKNFESAAKGISPAADGIAATKKYSEELSMAAAQMESLNSLYKVQLESASRNAEANKEIADNASKLKEQMQSMTANIASLNNVYGGMLSAMSNKG
;
A
#
# COMPACT_ATOMS: atom_id res chain seq x y z
N MET A 1 32.64 25.25 1.88
CA MET A 1 33.11 24.75 0.56
C MET A 1 32.54 23.35 0.44
N ALA A 2 31.58 23.12 -0.46
CA ALA A 2 30.96 21.80 -0.60
C ALA A 2 32.05 20.78 -0.98
N ILE A 3 32.18 19.71 -0.19
CA ILE A 3 33.23 18.70 -0.37
C ILE A 3 32.96 17.85 -1.64
N LEU A 4 31.71 17.83 -2.11
CA LEU A 4 31.25 17.08 -3.29
C LEU A 4 30.38 17.95 -4.19
N SER A 5 30.41 17.70 -5.50
CA SER A 5 29.53 18.40 -6.46
C SER A 5 28.09 17.90 -6.34
N LYS A 6 27.11 18.77 -6.58
CA LYS A 6 25.67 18.39 -6.58
C LYS A 6 25.35 17.17 -7.45
N LYS A 7 26.02 17.05 -8.60
CA LYS A 7 25.83 15.90 -9.50
C LYS A 7 26.35 14.60 -8.87
N ALA A 8 27.48 14.66 -8.16
CA ALA A 8 28.01 13.53 -7.42
C ALA A 8 27.11 13.17 -6.22
N MET A 9 26.51 14.17 -5.56
CA MET A 9 25.61 13.94 -4.44
C MET A 9 24.28 13.31 -4.88
N ASN A 10 23.66 13.82 -5.95
CA ASN A 10 22.47 13.18 -6.54
C ASN A 10 22.73 11.74 -7.00
N PHE A 11 23.92 11.48 -7.56
CA PHE A 11 24.33 10.12 -7.90
C PHE A 11 24.50 9.25 -6.65
N ALA A 12 25.11 9.78 -5.58
CA ALA A 12 25.28 9.06 -4.32
C ALA A 12 23.93 8.72 -3.67
N TYR A 13 22.96 9.65 -3.62
CA TYR A 13 21.59 9.36 -3.14
C TYR A 13 20.94 8.25 -3.97
N GLY A 14 21.02 8.32 -5.31
CA GLY A 14 20.43 7.31 -6.18
C GLY A 14 21.06 5.92 -6.01
N MET A 15 22.38 5.85 -5.89
CA MET A 15 23.10 4.59 -5.70
C MET A 15 22.89 4.02 -4.29
N GLY A 16 22.87 4.85 -3.25
CA GLY A 16 22.57 4.43 -1.87
C GLY A 16 21.19 3.82 -1.75
N ALA A 17 20.17 4.53 -2.26
CA ALA A 17 18.80 4.04 -2.29
C ALA A 17 18.67 2.70 -3.03
N ALA A 18 19.37 2.52 -4.15
CA ALA A 18 19.37 1.26 -4.89
C ALA A 18 19.93 0.10 -4.05
N VAL A 19 21.05 0.31 -3.35
CA VAL A 19 21.67 -0.72 -2.48
C VAL A 19 20.74 -1.08 -1.31
N VAL A 20 20.06 -0.10 -0.71
CA VAL A 20 19.06 -0.32 0.36
C VAL A 20 17.89 -1.15 -0.14
N ILE A 21 17.33 -0.81 -1.30
CA ILE A 21 16.19 -1.53 -1.90
C ILE A 21 16.57 -2.98 -2.22
N VAL A 22 17.77 -3.22 -2.75
CA VAL A 22 18.28 -4.59 -3.01
C VAL A 22 18.46 -5.37 -1.71
N GLY A 23 18.97 -4.74 -0.65
CA GLY A 23 19.09 -5.36 0.67
C GLY A 23 17.74 -5.71 1.30
N ALA A 24 16.76 -4.80 1.21
CA ALA A 24 15.39 -5.06 1.65
C ALA A 24 14.74 -6.19 0.85
N LEU A 25 14.94 -6.22 -0.47
CA LEU A 25 14.47 -7.30 -1.33
C LEU A 25 15.02 -8.63 -0.83
N PHE A 26 16.35 -8.77 -0.70
CA PHE A 26 16.98 -10.02 -0.25
C PHE A 26 16.47 -10.49 1.12
N LYS A 27 16.18 -9.55 2.02
CA LYS A 27 15.60 -9.84 3.33
C LYS A 27 14.17 -10.40 3.24
N ILE A 28 13.33 -9.86 2.36
CA ILE A 28 11.92 -10.28 2.18
C ILE A 28 11.85 -11.64 1.47
N ILE A 29 12.63 -11.83 0.40
CA ILE A 29 12.62 -13.07 -0.38
C ILE A 29 13.46 -14.20 0.26
N HIS A 30 14.04 -13.96 1.45
CA HIS A 30 14.91 -14.91 2.17
C HIS A 30 16.02 -15.46 1.27
N PHE A 31 16.63 -14.59 0.47
CA PHE A 31 17.61 -14.98 -0.53
C PHE A 31 19.00 -15.05 0.09
N GLU A 32 19.67 -16.18 -0.16
CA GLU A 32 20.99 -16.49 0.37
C GLU A 32 21.90 -16.96 -0.76
N ILE A 33 22.92 -16.16 -1.07
CA ILE A 33 24.02 -16.57 -1.97
C ILE A 33 25.29 -16.65 -1.13
N GLY A 34 25.65 -17.87 -0.72
CA GLY A 34 26.87 -18.12 0.07
C GLY A 34 26.90 -17.30 1.36
N PRO A 35 27.94 -16.47 1.60
CA PRO A 35 28.05 -15.65 2.82
C PRO A 35 27.12 -14.42 2.83
N LEU A 36 26.47 -14.09 1.70
CA LEU A 36 25.58 -12.95 1.57
C LEU A 36 24.14 -13.39 1.86
N THR A 37 23.71 -13.18 3.10
CA THR A 37 22.31 -13.36 3.51
C THR A 37 21.55 -12.03 3.42
N GLY A 38 20.22 -12.09 3.36
CA GLY A 38 19.39 -10.88 3.37
C GLY A 38 19.64 -9.93 4.56
N ASN A 39 20.03 -10.46 5.72
CA ASN A 39 20.44 -9.64 6.86
C ASN A 39 21.73 -8.85 6.59
N VAL A 40 22.73 -9.50 6.00
CA VAL A 40 24.02 -8.87 5.70
C VAL A 40 23.83 -7.80 4.64
N MET A 41 23.10 -8.11 3.57
CA MET A 41 22.85 -7.15 2.48
C MET A 41 22.02 -5.94 2.96
N LEU A 42 21.00 -6.16 3.80
CA LEU A 42 20.22 -5.08 4.40
C LEU A 42 21.07 -4.20 5.31
N THR A 43 21.94 -4.79 6.12
CA THR A 43 22.84 -4.04 7.02
C THR A 43 23.78 -3.15 6.22
N ILE A 44 24.36 -3.68 5.12
CA ILE A 44 25.23 -2.89 4.22
C ILE A 44 24.46 -1.72 3.61
N GLY A 45 23.22 -1.96 3.15
CA GLY A 45 22.37 -0.89 2.61
C GLY A 45 22.09 0.21 3.64
N LEU A 46 21.65 -0.15 4.84
CA LEU A 46 21.32 0.83 5.89
C LEU A 46 22.56 1.64 6.35
N VAL A 47 23.73 1.01 6.42
CA VAL A 47 24.98 1.71 6.75
C VAL A 47 25.38 2.67 5.61
N THR A 48 25.20 2.25 4.37
CA THR A 48 25.46 3.11 3.19
C THR A 48 24.56 4.36 3.24
N GLU A 49 23.28 4.17 3.55
CA GLU A 49 22.31 5.28 3.66
C GLU A 49 22.65 6.22 4.82
N ALA A 50 23.05 5.69 5.98
CA ALA A 50 23.48 6.49 7.11
C ALA A 50 24.68 7.39 6.78
N ILE A 51 25.64 6.89 5.99
CA ILE A 51 26.80 7.67 5.54
C ILE A 51 26.36 8.77 4.57
N ILE A 52 25.46 8.47 3.63
CA ILE A 52 24.96 9.44 2.66
C ILE A 52 24.18 10.56 3.37
N PHE A 53 23.33 10.23 4.35
CA PHE A 53 22.65 11.22 5.20
C PHE A 53 23.61 12.07 6.04
N ALA A 54 24.72 11.49 6.52
CA ALA A 54 25.71 12.28 7.22
C ALA A 54 26.42 13.28 6.28
N LEU A 55 26.66 12.89 5.03
CA LEU A 55 27.27 13.75 4.01
C LEU A 55 26.30 14.83 3.50
N SER A 56 24.99 14.56 3.45
CA SER A 56 23.96 15.52 3.02
C SER A 56 23.87 16.74 3.93
N ALA A 57 24.15 16.58 5.22
CA ALA A 57 24.17 17.67 6.19
C ALA A 57 25.23 18.74 5.88
N PHE A 58 26.24 18.42 5.07
CA PHE A 58 27.28 19.36 4.62
C PHE A 58 26.98 19.97 3.25
N GLU A 59 25.84 19.66 2.64
CA GLU A 59 25.41 20.25 1.38
C GLU A 59 24.89 21.68 1.64
N PRO A 60 25.39 22.70 0.91
CA PRO A 60 24.92 24.07 1.08
C PRO A 60 23.43 24.17 0.74
N VAL A 61 22.67 24.88 1.56
CA VAL A 61 21.26 25.20 1.30
C VAL A 61 21.15 25.94 -0.03
N ASP A 62 20.29 25.45 -0.92
CA ASP A 62 20.09 26.09 -2.21
C ASP A 62 19.47 27.47 -2.04
N ASN A 63 20.12 28.47 -2.64
CA ASN A 63 19.56 29.81 -2.76
C ASN A 63 18.34 29.70 -3.68
N GLU A 64 17.15 29.93 -3.13
CA GLU A 64 15.92 30.01 -3.90
C GLU A 64 16.06 31.08 -4.98
N ILE A 65 15.62 30.76 -6.19
CA ILE A 65 15.63 31.69 -7.33
C ILE A 65 14.69 32.85 -6.96
N ASP A 66 15.21 34.07 -6.98
CA ASP A 66 14.42 35.27 -6.71
C ASP A 66 13.44 35.54 -7.86
N TRP A 67 12.24 34.96 -7.75
CA TRP A 67 11.14 35.07 -8.72
C TRP A 67 10.69 36.52 -8.96
N THR A 68 11.08 37.44 -8.09
CA THR A 68 10.81 38.89 -8.19
C THR A 68 11.51 39.52 -9.40
N LEU A 69 12.57 38.90 -9.94
CA LEU A 69 13.27 39.38 -11.13
C LEU A 69 12.51 39.09 -12.44
N VAL A 70 11.61 38.09 -12.44
CA VAL A 70 10.92 37.59 -13.63
C VAL A 70 9.45 38.03 -13.67
N TYR A 71 8.82 38.22 -12.51
CA TYR A 71 7.43 38.72 -12.40
C TYR A 71 7.34 39.87 -11.38
N PRO A 72 7.66 41.10 -11.78
CA PRO A 72 7.58 42.26 -10.89
C PRO A 72 6.15 42.57 -10.44
N GLU A 73 5.11 42.03 -11.10
CA GLU A 73 3.71 42.23 -10.71
C GLU A 73 3.31 41.52 -9.40
N LEU A 74 4.13 40.61 -8.89
CA LEU A 74 3.96 40.01 -7.56
C LEU A 74 4.68 40.83 -6.46
N ALA A 75 5.49 41.82 -6.84
CA ALA A 75 6.14 42.72 -5.90
C ALA A 75 5.20 43.88 -5.55
N GLY A 76 4.63 43.83 -4.34
CA GLY A 76 3.86 44.95 -3.77
C GLY A 76 2.34 44.79 -3.86
N GLY A 77 1.83 43.64 -3.44
CA GLY A 77 0.39 43.33 -3.41
C GLY A 77 -0.43 44.32 -2.58
N GLU A 78 -0.95 45.38 -3.21
CA GLU A 78 -2.15 46.12 -2.81
C GLU A 78 -2.87 46.68 -4.03
N ALA A 79 -4.06 46.15 -4.32
CA ALA A 79 -4.92 46.61 -5.40
C ALA A 79 -5.53 47.99 -5.06
N LYS A 80 -5.07 49.06 -5.71
CA LYS A 80 -5.74 50.37 -5.64
C LYS A 80 -7.00 50.37 -6.53
N LYS A 81 -8.15 50.58 -5.89
CA LYS A 81 -9.43 50.91 -6.54
C LYS A 81 -9.26 52.13 -7.46
N LYS A 82 -9.75 52.02 -8.70
CA LYS A 82 -9.76 53.11 -9.68
C LYS A 82 -11.13 53.79 -9.67
N ASP A 83 -11.15 55.10 -9.47
CA ASP A 83 -12.36 55.92 -9.44
C ASP A 83 -13.08 55.96 -10.80
N ALA A 84 -14.41 55.84 -10.74
CA ALA A 84 -15.30 55.89 -11.89
C ALA A 84 -15.48 57.33 -12.39
N LYS A 85 -14.87 57.66 -13.54
CA LYS A 85 -15.25 58.83 -14.32
C LYS A 85 -16.40 58.46 -15.26
N LYS A 86 -17.51 59.19 -15.15
CA LYS A 86 -18.66 59.12 -16.06
C LYS A 86 -18.23 59.62 -17.44
N GLU A 87 -18.22 58.73 -18.43
CA GLU A 87 -18.15 59.10 -19.85
C GLU A 87 -19.40 58.58 -20.59
N ASN A 88 -19.87 59.40 -21.53
CA ASN A 88 -21.16 59.25 -22.21
C ASN A 88 -21.22 57.96 -23.04
N PRO A 89 -22.31 57.17 -22.96
CA PRO A 89 -22.42 55.87 -23.66
C PRO A 89 -22.39 55.96 -25.19
N ALA A 90 -22.73 57.11 -25.78
CA ALA A 90 -22.71 57.31 -27.24
C ALA A 90 -21.29 57.44 -27.84
N GLU A 91 -20.32 57.96 -27.07
CA GLU A 91 -18.92 58.04 -27.50
C GLU A 91 -18.19 56.72 -27.24
N ALA A 92 -18.56 55.99 -26.18
CA ALA A 92 -17.96 54.71 -25.83
C ALA A 92 -18.15 53.63 -26.92
N GLN A 93 -19.31 53.54 -27.57
CA GLN A 93 -19.55 52.55 -28.63
C GLN A 93 -18.84 52.89 -29.95
N GLY A 94 -18.73 54.17 -30.31
CA GLY A 94 -17.94 54.62 -31.47
C GLY A 94 -16.44 54.41 -31.25
N LEU A 95 -15.93 54.72 -30.06
CA LEU A 95 -14.53 54.52 -29.68
C LEU A 95 -14.17 53.04 -29.46
N LEU A 96 -15.10 52.19 -29.00
CA LEU A 96 -14.85 50.75 -28.84
C LEU A 96 -14.88 50.04 -30.18
N SER A 97 -15.79 50.38 -31.10
CA SER A 97 -15.80 49.84 -32.46
C SER A 97 -14.58 50.32 -33.25
N GLN A 98 -14.18 51.59 -33.12
CA GLN A 98 -12.95 52.11 -33.71
C GLN A 98 -11.70 51.52 -33.07
N LYS A 99 -11.66 51.27 -31.75
CA LYS A 99 -10.55 50.58 -31.09
C LYS A 99 -10.51 49.09 -31.45
N LEU A 100 -11.64 48.44 -31.62
CA LEU A 100 -11.71 47.05 -32.07
C LEU A 100 -11.29 46.93 -33.53
N ASP A 101 -11.78 47.81 -34.41
CA ASP A 101 -11.35 47.89 -35.81
C ASP A 101 -9.86 48.26 -35.90
N ASN A 102 -9.38 49.20 -35.09
CA ASN A 102 -7.95 49.56 -35.04
C ASN A 102 -7.10 48.43 -34.45
N LEU A 103 -7.58 47.67 -33.45
CA LEU A 103 -6.90 46.48 -32.95
C LEU A 103 -6.90 45.35 -33.99
N LEU A 104 -7.99 45.15 -34.73
CA LEU A 104 -8.06 44.19 -35.85
C LEU A 104 -7.15 44.62 -37.02
N LYS A 105 -7.00 45.93 -37.28
CA LYS A 105 -6.09 46.49 -38.28
C LYS A 105 -4.62 46.49 -37.84
N GLU A 106 -4.33 46.85 -36.60
CA GLU A 106 -2.97 46.95 -36.03
C GLU A 106 -2.40 45.58 -35.67
N ALA A 107 -3.22 44.66 -35.15
CA ALA A 107 -2.75 43.32 -34.81
C ALA A 107 -2.44 42.46 -36.03
N LYS A 108 -2.72 42.94 -37.26
CA LYS A 108 -2.68 42.15 -38.50
C LYS A 108 -3.23 40.76 -38.20
N ILE A 109 -4.53 40.65 -37.93
CA ILE A 109 -5.22 39.36 -37.94
C ILE A 109 -5.19 38.88 -39.39
N ASP A 110 -4.02 38.40 -39.82
CA ASP A 110 -3.80 37.74 -41.07
C ASP A 110 -4.55 36.40 -41.03
N GLY A 111 -4.95 35.92 -42.20
CA GLY A 111 -5.61 34.61 -42.30
C GLY A 111 -4.76 33.49 -41.68
N GLU A 112 -3.45 33.72 -41.57
CA GLU A 112 -2.48 32.83 -40.92
C GLU A 112 -2.64 32.76 -39.39
N LEU A 113 -2.83 33.87 -38.67
CA LEU A 113 -3.10 33.85 -37.22
C LEU A 113 -4.47 33.23 -36.90
N MET A 114 -5.47 33.49 -37.74
CA MET A 114 -6.79 32.84 -37.61
C MET A 114 -6.70 31.33 -37.89
N ALA A 115 -5.92 30.92 -38.90
CA ALA A 115 -5.67 29.51 -39.18
C ALA A 115 -4.85 28.83 -38.09
N SER A 116 -3.85 29.51 -37.51
CA SER A 116 -3.03 28.97 -36.42
C SER A 116 -3.83 28.86 -35.11
N LEU A 117 -4.73 29.80 -34.82
CA LEU A 117 -5.68 29.70 -33.70
C LEU A 117 -6.67 28.55 -33.92
N GLY A 118 -7.22 28.41 -35.13
CA GLY A 118 -8.09 27.28 -35.49
C GLY A 118 -7.38 25.93 -35.34
N ASN A 119 -6.13 25.84 -35.79
CA ASN A 119 -5.29 24.66 -35.60
C ASN A 119 -4.99 24.41 -34.11
N SER A 120 -4.75 25.46 -33.32
CA SER A 120 -4.51 25.33 -31.88
C SER A 120 -5.74 24.82 -31.13
N ILE A 121 -6.93 25.32 -31.46
CA ILE A 121 -8.20 24.85 -30.89
C ILE A 121 -8.47 23.39 -31.29
N LYS A 122 -8.22 23.04 -32.56
CA LYS A 122 -8.38 21.66 -33.04
C LYS A 122 -7.39 20.69 -32.41
N ASN A 123 -6.15 21.13 -32.19
CA ASN A 123 -5.14 20.36 -31.48
C ASN A 123 -5.50 20.18 -30.00
N PHE A 124 -6.03 21.23 -29.36
CA PHE A 124 -6.52 21.16 -27.98
C PHE A 124 -7.72 20.20 -27.84
N GLU A 125 -8.70 20.27 -28.76
CA GLU A 125 -9.82 19.33 -28.81
C GLU A 125 -9.33 17.87 -28.93
N SER A 126 -8.33 17.65 -29.80
CA SER A 126 -7.74 16.33 -30.02
C SER A 126 -7.00 15.82 -28.77
N ALA A 127 -6.25 16.70 -28.09
CA ALA A 127 -5.58 16.38 -26.83
C ALA A 127 -6.59 16.09 -25.71
N ALA A 128 -7.66 16.89 -25.58
CA ALA A 128 -8.72 16.69 -24.61
C ALA A 128 -9.49 15.37 -24.84
N LYS A 129 -9.76 15.00 -26.10
CA LYS A 129 -10.32 13.68 -26.45
C LYS A 129 -9.40 12.52 -26.05
N GLY A 130 -8.08 12.73 -26.05
CA GLY A 130 -7.10 11.76 -25.57
C GLY A 130 -7.05 11.60 -24.04
N ILE A 131 -7.54 12.60 -23.28
CA ILE A 131 -7.57 12.55 -21.81
C ILE A 131 -8.67 11.63 -21.29
N SER A 132 -9.84 11.57 -21.95
CA SER A 132 -10.96 10.70 -21.51
C SER A 132 -10.56 9.21 -21.39
N PRO A 133 -9.96 8.58 -22.41
CA PRO A 133 -9.52 7.18 -22.30
C PRO A 133 -8.42 6.97 -21.26
N ALA A 134 -7.56 7.97 -21.04
CA ALA A 134 -6.53 7.90 -20.02
C ALA A 134 -7.12 7.96 -18.60
N ALA A 135 -8.15 8.79 -18.38
CA ALA A 135 -8.88 8.84 -17.12
C ALA A 135 -9.60 7.52 -16.81
N ASP A 136 -10.25 6.92 -17.81
CA ASP A 136 -10.89 5.61 -17.67
C ASP A 136 -9.86 4.50 -17.37
N GLY A 137 -8.67 4.55 -18.00
CA GLY A 137 -7.57 3.62 -17.74
C GLY A 137 -6.99 3.73 -16.32
N ILE A 138 -6.90 4.95 -15.78
CA ILE A 138 -6.49 5.19 -14.39
C ILE A 138 -7.54 4.62 -13.42
N ALA A 139 -8.83 4.86 -13.68
CA ALA A 139 -9.90 4.30 -12.86
C ALA A 139 -9.92 2.76 -12.88
N ALA A 140 -9.72 2.14 -14.05
CA ALA A 140 -9.61 0.70 -14.19
C ALA A 140 -8.40 0.12 -13.44
N THR A 141 -7.25 0.80 -13.49
CA THR A 141 -6.03 0.38 -12.77
C THR A 141 -6.20 0.49 -11.26
N LYS A 142 -6.84 1.57 -10.79
CA LYS A 142 -7.18 1.75 -9.37
C LYS A 142 -8.11 0.63 -8.90
N LYS A 143 -9.19 0.37 -9.63
CA LYS A 143 -10.12 -0.72 -9.32
C LYS A 143 -9.43 -2.08 -9.32
N TYR A 144 -8.57 -2.35 -10.30
CA TYR A 144 -7.77 -3.58 -10.34
C TYR A 144 -6.87 -3.73 -9.10
N SER A 145 -6.24 -2.65 -8.66
CA SER A 145 -5.41 -2.65 -7.45
C SER A 145 -6.24 -2.90 -6.17
N GLU A 146 -7.44 -2.31 -6.09
CA GLU A 146 -8.39 -2.56 -4.99
C GLU A 146 -8.86 -4.03 -4.97
N GLU A 147 -9.25 -4.58 -6.12
CA GLU A 147 -9.65 -5.99 -6.26
C GLU A 147 -8.51 -6.95 -5.89
N LEU A 148 -7.27 -6.66 -6.30
CA LEU A 148 -6.09 -7.44 -5.90
C LEU A 148 -5.85 -7.38 -4.38
N SER A 149 -6.01 -6.20 -3.77
CA SER A 149 -5.88 -6.04 -2.32
C SER A 149 -6.95 -6.84 -1.58
N MET A 150 -8.20 -6.83 -2.05
CA MET A 150 -9.27 -7.64 -1.48
C MET A 150 -8.99 -9.13 -1.66
N ALA A 151 -8.56 -9.56 -2.84
CA ALA A 151 -8.21 -10.95 -3.11
C ALA A 151 -7.07 -11.44 -2.20
N ALA A 152 -6.05 -10.61 -1.96
CA ALA A 152 -4.97 -10.92 -1.03
C ALA A 152 -5.48 -11.11 0.40
N ALA A 153 -6.35 -10.22 0.89
CA ALA A 153 -6.98 -10.35 2.21
C ALA A 153 -7.86 -11.61 2.30
N GLN A 154 -8.60 -11.96 1.24
CA GLN A 154 -9.37 -13.20 1.19
C GLN A 154 -8.47 -14.44 1.23
N MET A 155 -7.33 -14.43 0.53
CA MET A 155 -6.36 -15.53 0.56
C MET A 155 -5.72 -15.70 1.93
N GLU A 156 -5.41 -14.61 2.62
CA GLU A 156 -4.90 -14.65 4.00
C GLU A 156 -5.94 -15.28 4.95
N SER A 157 -7.20 -14.86 4.82
CA SER A 157 -8.32 -15.45 5.57
C SER A 157 -8.47 -16.95 5.28
N LEU A 158 -8.35 -17.37 4.01
CA LEU A 158 -8.36 -18.78 3.61
C LEU A 158 -7.22 -19.57 4.28
N ASN A 159 -6.01 -19.03 4.33
CA ASN A 159 -4.88 -19.69 5.00
C ASN A 159 -5.15 -19.85 6.51
N SER A 160 -5.66 -18.80 7.14
CA SER A 160 -6.08 -18.85 8.54
C SER A 160 -7.15 -19.91 8.80
N LEU A 161 -8.18 -19.99 7.95
CA LEU A 161 -9.21 -21.02 8.03
C LEU A 161 -8.64 -22.42 7.87
N TYR A 162 -7.71 -22.63 6.94
CA TYR A 162 -7.02 -23.91 6.78
C TYR A 162 -6.24 -24.30 8.05
N LYS A 163 -5.55 -23.34 8.68
CA LYS A 163 -4.84 -23.56 9.94
C LYS A 163 -5.80 -23.96 11.07
N VAL A 164 -6.91 -23.24 11.21
CA VAL A 164 -7.96 -23.56 12.20
C VAL A 164 -8.57 -24.93 11.95
N GLN A 165 -8.82 -25.28 10.69
CA GLN A 165 -9.36 -26.59 10.32
C GLN A 165 -8.38 -27.72 10.64
N LEU A 166 -7.09 -27.53 10.35
CA LEU A 166 -6.03 -28.49 10.68
C LEU A 166 -5.92 -28.67 12.20
N GLU A 167 -5.92 -27.57 12.96
CA GLU A 167 -5.88 -27.61 14.43
C GLU A 167 -7.12 -28.32 14.99
N SER A 168 -8.30 -28.04 14.45
CA SER A 168 -9.55 -28.70 14.84
C SER A 168 -9.54 -30.20 14.52
N ALA A 169 -9.02 -30.58 13.35
CA ALA A 169 -8.85 -31.98 13.00
C ALA A 169 -7.88 -32.70 13.95
N SER A 170 -6.77 -32.04 14.31
CA SER A 170 -5.81 -32.56 15.29
C SER A 170 -6.45 -32.73 16.67
N ARG A 171 -7.19 -31.72 17.16
CA ARG A 171 -7.92 -31.81 18.44
C ARG A 171 -8.95 -32.93 18.44
N ASN A 172 -9.69 -33.09 17.33
CA ASN A 172 -10.65 -34.20 17.20
C ASN A 172 -9.96 -35.57 17.19
N ALA A 173 -8.80 -35.70 16.54
CA ALA A 173 -8.01 -36.94 16.56
C ALA A 173 -7.52 -37.27 17.97
N GLU A 174 -7.02 -36.27 18.71
CA GLU A 174 -6.60 -36.41 20.11
C GLU A 174 -7.79 -36.84 20.99
N ALA A 175 -8.94 -36.17 20.87
CA ALA A 175 -10.14 -36.50 21.61
C ALA A 175 -10.63 -37.94 21.32
N ASN A 176 -10.60 -38.36 20.05
CA ASN A 176 -10.96 -39.73 19.68
C ASN A 176 -10.01 -40.77 20.30
N LYS A 177 -8.70 -40.45 20.39
CA LYS A 177 -7.71 -41.30 21.05
C LYS A 177 -7.98 -41.40 22.55
N GLU A 178 -8.23 -40.28 23.23
CA GLU A 178 -8.59 -40.28 24.65
C GLU A 178 -9.88 -41.05 24.93
N ILE A 179 -10.89 -40.94 24.06
CA ILE A 179 -12.13 -41.70 24.17
C ILE A 179 -11.86 -43.21 24.04
N ALA A 180 -11.03 -43.62 23.07
CA ALA A 180 -10.67 -45.02 22.88
C ALA A 180 -9.90 -45.58 24.09
N ASP A 181 -8.95 -44.82 24.62
CA ASP A 181 -8.17 -45.21 25.82
C ASP A 181 -9.07 -45.33 27.06
N ASN A 182 -10.00 -44.37 27.25
CA ASN A 182 -10.96 -44.42 28.35
C ASN A 182 -11.95 -45.57 28.22
N ALA A 183 -12.42 -45.88 27.00
CA ALA A 183 -13.27 -47.04 26.75
C ALA A 183 -12.53 -48.36 27.08
N SER A 184 -11.24 -48.44 26.78
CA SER A 184 -10.40 -49.59 27.15
C SER A 184 -10.28 -49.74 28.67
N LYS A 185 -9.95 -48.65 29.39
CA LYS A 185 -9.87 -48.65 30.86
C LYS A 185 -11.22 -48.99 31.50
N LEU A 186 -12.31 -48.45 30.98
CA LEU A 186 -13.66 -48.75 31.46
C LEU A 186 -13.98 -50.24 31.29
N LYS A 187 -13.61 -50.84 30.15
CA LYS A 187 -13.74 -52.28 29.92
C LYS A 187 -12.98 -53.09 30.96
N GLU A 188 -11.72 -52.74 31.25
CA GLU A 188 -10.91 -53.41 32.28
C GLU A 188 -11.55 -53.29 33.67
N GLN A 189 -12.03 -52.11 34.05
CA GLN A 189 -12.71 -51.89 35.31
C GLN A 189 -14.02 -52.69 35.42
N MET A 190 -14.80 -52.76 34.33
CA MET A 190 -16.02 -53.57 34.27
C MET A 190 -15.72 -55.07 34.38
N GLN A 191 -14.65 -55.56 33.76
CA GLN A 191 -14.20 -56.95 33.91
C GLN A 191 -13.78 -57.24 35.36
N SER A 192 -13.01 -56.35 35.99
CA SER A 192 -12.61 -56.48 37.40
C SER A 192 -13.82 -56.45 38.35
N MET A 193 -14.77 -55.55 38.12
CA MET A 193 -16.02 -55.48 38.87
C MET A 193 -16.84 -56.77 38.71
N THR A 194 -16.95 -57.29 37.50
CA THR A 194 -17.65 -58.56 37.23
C THR A 194 -16.98 -59.73 37.95
N ALA A 195 -15.65 -59.82 37.92
CA ALA A 195 -14.88 -60.84 38.64
C ALA A 195 -15.08 -60.74 40.16
N ASN A 196 -15.09 -59.54 40.72
CA ASN A 196 -15.36 -59.31 42.14
C ASN A 196 -16.78 -59.72 42.54
N ILE A 197 -17.79 -59.38 41.73
CA ILE A 197 -19.19 -59.80 41.96
C ILE A 197 -19.30 -61.34 41.89
N ALA A 198 -18.66 -61.97 40.90
CA ALA A 198 -18.64 -63.43 40.80
C ALA A 198 -17.98 -64.07 42.03
N SER A 199 -16.85 -63.51 42.51
CA SER A 199 -16.18 -63.96 43.72
C SER A 199 -17.06 -63.81 44.96
N LEU A 200 -17.74 -62.67 45.12
CA LEU A 200 -18.70 -62.44 46.21
C LEU A 200 -19.84 -63.45 46.16
N ASN A 201 -20.45 -63.64 44.98
CA ASN A 201 -21.53 -64.62 44.81
C ASN A 201 -21.07 -66.05 45.16
N ASN A 202 -19.84 -66.44 44.80
CA ASN A 202 -19.28 -67.73 45.18
C ASN A 202 -19.11 -67.86 46.70
N VAL A 203 -18.64 -66.82 47.40
CA VAL A 203 -18.51 -66.82 48.87
C VAL A 203 -19.88 -66.87 49.55
N TYR A 204 -20.85 -66.08 49.08
CA TYR A 204 -22.21 -66.10 49.60
C TYR A 204 -22.90 -67.45 49.35
N GLY A 205 -22.71 -68.04 48.17
CA GLY A 205 -23.19 -69.38 47.85
C GLY A 205 -22.57 -70.46 48.74
N GLY A 206 -21.24 -70.41 48.94
CA GLY A 206 -20.54 -71.30 49.85
C GLY A 206 -21.01 -71.16 51.31
N MET A 207 -21.28 -69.93 51.75
CA MET A 207 -21.80 -69.65 53.10
C MET A 207 -23.24 -70.14 53.27
N LEU A 208 -24.11 -69.95 52.26
CA LEU A 208 -25.48 -70.49 52.26
C LEU A 208 -25.50 -72.02 52.24
N SER A 209 -24.65 -72.67 51.43
CA SER A 209 -24.49 -74.14 51.45
C SER A 209 -24.00 -74.64 52.81
N ALA A 210 -23.07 -73.93 53.45
CA ALA A 210 -22.57 -74.26 54.78
C ALA A 210 -23.62 -74.01 55.89
N MET A 211 -24.53 -73.05 55.72
CA MET A 211 -25.63 -72.77 56.65
C MET A 211 -26.80 -73.76 56.48
N SER A 212 -27.10 -74.16 55.24
CA SER A 212 -28.12 -75.15 54.89
C SER A 212 -27.76 -76.56 55.37
N ASN A 213 -26.48 -76.95 55.25
CA ASN A 213 -26.00 -78.28 55.66
C ASN A 213 -25.81 -78.44 57.19
N LYS A 214 -26.24 -77.46 57.98
CA LYS A 214 -26.12 -77.44 59.45
C LYS A 214 -27.47 -77.44 60.19
N GLY A 215 -28.58 -77.56 59.48
CA GLY A 215 -29.92 -77.88 60.03
C GLY A 215 -30.30 -79.31 59.75
#